data_AF-A0A7J4PID9-F1
#
_entry.id   AF-A0A7J4PID9-F1
#
_cell.length_a   1.000
_cell.length_b   1.000
_cell.length_c   1.000
_cell.angle_alpha   90.00
_cell.angle_beta   90.00
_cell.angle_gamma   90.00
#
_symmetry.space_group_name_H-M   'P 1'
#
loop_
_entity.id
_entity.type
_entity.pdbx_description
1 polymer ?
#
loop_
_entity_poly.entity_id
_entity_poly.type
_entity_poly.pdbx_seq_one_letter_code
_entity_poly.pdbx_strand_id
1 'polypeptide(L)'
;MELTLEPEYDINPVGTEHTVTATLTIVEGATVTAAVNETIYFEVIAGPNAGVNGTEVTDYNGQATFTYTGLGGPGTDEIQATWS
;
A
#
# COMPACT_ATOMS: atom_id res chain seq x y z
N MET A 1 -11.00 5.65 11.79
CA MET A 1 -10.45 4.66 10.86
C MET A 1 -8.95 4.65 11.03
N GLU A 2 -8.32 3.51 10.81
CA GLU A 2 -6.86 3.35 10.82
C GLU A 2 -6.44 2.66 9.53
N LEU A 3 -5.39 3.19 8.89
CA LEU A 3 -4.78 2.63 7.68
C LEU A 3 -3.36 2.16 8.02
N THR A 4 -3.08 0.89 7.76
CA THR A 4 -1.74 0.31 7.87
C THR A 4 -1.27 -0.19 6.51
N LEU A 5 0.04 -0.31 6.32
CA LEU A 5 0.66 -0.80 5.10
C LEU A 5 1.68 -1.88 5.45
N GLU A 6 1.57 -3.04 4.82
CA GLU A 6 2.49 -4.17 5.03
C GLU A 6 3.05 -4.69 3.71
N PRO A 7 4.29 -5.21 3.68
CA PRO A 7 5.25 -5.16 4.79
C PRO A 7 5.75 -3.73 5.05
N GLU A 8 6.16 -3.43 6.28
CA GLU A 8 6.81 -2.14 6.62
C GLU A 8 8.17 -1.99 5.90
N TYR A 9 8.82 -3.11 5.60
CA TYR A 9 10.07 -3.17 4.87
C TYR A 9 10.19 -4.50 4.10
N ASP A 10 10.67 -4.44 2.86
CA ASP A 10 11.02 -5.61 2.03
C ASP A 10 12.28 -5.33 1.20
N ILE A 11 12.91 -6.39 0.67
CA ILE A 11 14.03 -6.30 -0.26
C ILE A 11 13.75 -7.19 -1.47
N ASN A 12 13.67 -6.57 -2.65
CA ASN A 12 13.44 -7.27 -3.91
C ASN A 12 14.59 -7.00 -4.90
N PRO A 13 14.98 -7.96 -5.74
CA PRO A 13 15.93 -7.71 -6.82
C PRO A 13 15.40 -6.66 -7.81
N VAL A 14 16.29 -5.84 -8.38
CA VAL A 14 15.93 -4.89 -9.44
C VAL A 14 15.27 -5.63 -10.61
N GLY A 15 14.18 -5.05 -11.13
CA GLY A 15 13.38 -5.62 -12.22
C GLY A 15 12.37 -6.69 -11.79
N THR A 16 12.21 -6.94 -10.49
CA THR A 16 11.14 -7.81 -9.96
C THR A 16 9.97 -6.98 -9.41
N GLU A 17 8.84 -7.65 -9.20
CA GLU A 17 7.67 -7.06 -8.58
C GLU A 17 7.88 -6.88 -7.07
N HIS A 18 7.43 -5.74 -6.56
CA HIS A 18 7.25 -5.45 -5.15
C HIS A 18 5.76 -5.23 -4.89
N THR A 19 5.26 -5.77 -3.77
CA THR A 19 3.84 -5.75 -3.42
C THR A 19 3.67 -5.28 -1.98
N VAL A 20 2.76 -4.32 -1.79
CA VAL A 20 2.29 -3.90 -0.47
C VAL A 20 0.78 -4.09 -0.37
N THR A 21 0.30 -4.36 0.83
CA THR A 21 -1.12 -4.46 1.16
C THR A 21 -1.47 -3.42 2.20
N ALA A 22 -2.37 -2.51 1.84
CA ALA A 22 -2.97 -1.58 2.78
C ALA A 22 -4.17 -2.24 3.46
N THR A 23 -4.28 -2.09 4.78
CA THR A 23 -5.45 -2.54 5.55
C THR A 23 -6.14 -1.34 6.18
N LEU A 24 -7.39 -1.09 5.81
CA LEU A 24 -8.22 -0.03 6.38
C LEU A 24 -9.26 -0.62 7.35
N THR A 25 -9.24 -0.11 8.58
CA THR A 25 -10.16 -0.56 9.63
C THR A 25 -10.99 0.59 10.20
N ILE A 26 -12.19 0.27 10.66
CA ILE A 26 -13.06 1.15 11.43
C ILE A 26 -12.90 0.77 12.89
N VAL A 27 -12.51 1.74 13.73
CA VAL A 27 -12.30 1.55 15.17
C VAL A 27 -13.38 2.31 15.92
N GLU A 28 -14.24 1.56 16.61
CA GLU A 28 -15.34 2.08 17.43
C GLU A 28 -15.22 1.52 18.86
N GLY A 29 -14.59 2.30 19.75
CA GLY A 29 -14.30 1.84 21.11
C GLY A 29 -13.31 0.68 21.10
N ALA A 30 -13.75 -0.50 21.56
CA ALA A 30 -12.96 -1.73 21.55
C ALA A 30 -13.22 -2.63 20.33
N THR A 31 -14.12 -2.22 19.43
CA THR A 31 -14.48 -2.97 18.23
C THR A 31 -13.67 -2.47 17.05
N VAL A 32 -13.06 -3.41 16.32
CA VAL A 32 -12.36 -3.16 15.05
C VAL A 32 -13.04 -3.96 13.95
N THR A 33 -13.47 -3.30 12.89
CA THR A 33 -14.08 -3.92 11.72
C THR A 33 -13.37 -3.50 10.43
N ALA A 34 -13.49 -4.32 9.38
CA ALA A 34 -12.96 -4.01 8.06
C ALA A 34 -13.76 -2.86 7.42
N ALA A 35 -13.06 -1.88 6.84
CA ALA A 35 -13.67 -0.88 5.97
C ALA A 35 -13.70 -1.43 4.53
N VAL A 36 -14.87 -1.81 4.03
CA VAL A 36 -15.05 -2.54 2.76
C VAL A 36 -15.53 -1.59 1.66
N ASN A 37 -15.07 -1.80 0.42
CA ASN A 37 -15.37 -0.95 -0.75
C ASN A 37 -14.88 0.51 -0.62
N GLU A 38 -13.82 0.74 0.15
CA GLU A 38 -13.17 2.06 0.27
C GLU A 38 -12.05 2.19 -0.75
N THR A 39 -11.82 3.40 -1.27
CA THR A 39 -10.76 3.66 -2.24
C THR A 39 -9.45 3.99 -1.53
N ILE A 40 -8.38 3.24 -1.86
CA ILE A 40 -7.02 3.47 -1.38
C ILE A 40 -6.14 3.93 -2.55
N TYR A 41 -5.38 4.99 -2.32
CA TYR A 41 -4.38 5.51 -3.24
C TYR A 41 -2.98 5.13 -2.74
N PHE A 42 -2.19 4.52 -3.63
CA PHE A 42 -0.79 4.15 -3.36
C PHE A 42 0.13 5.01 -4.20
N GLU A 43 1.23 5.47 -3.62
CA GLU A 43 2.27 6.22 -4.33
C GLU A 43 3.65 5.87 -3.78
N VAL A 44 4.60 5.63 -4.69
CA VAL A 44 6.03 5.67 -4.37
C VAL A 44 6.46 7.14 -4.33
N ILE A 45 6.59 7.70 -3.13
CA ILE A 45 6.82 9.15 -2.91
C ILE A 45 8.30 9.54 -3.00
N ALA A 46 9.21 8.59 -2.82
CA ALA A 46 10.65 8.81 -2.94
C ALA A 46 11.35 7.52 -3.39
N GLY A 47 12.59 7.66 -3.89
CA GLY A 47 13.42 6.54 -4.35
C GLY A 47 13.51 6.41 -5.87
N PRO A 48 14.21 5.38 -6.36
CA PRO A 48 14.41 5.15 -7.79
C PRO A 48 13.11 5.00 -8.60
N ASN A 49 12.02 4.55 -7.97
CA ASN A 49 10.72 4.36 -8.62
C ASN A 49 9.70 5.47 -8.27
N ALA A 50 10.16 6.64 -7.81
CA ALA A 50 9.28 7.75 -7.44
C ALA A 50 8.29 8.14 -8.56
N GLY A 51 7.04 8.39 -8.18
CA GLY A 51 5.93 8.74 -9.09
C GLY A 51 5.14 7.53 -9.63
N VAL A 52 5.60 6.30 -9.40
CA VAL A 52 4.78 5.10 -9.60
C VAL A 52 3.63 5.11 -8.61
N ASN A 53 2.40 4.92 -9.08
CA ASN A 53 1.19 5.02 -8.28
C ASN A 53 0.11 4.01 -8.73
N GLY A 54 -0.87 3.80 -7.86
CA GLY A 54 -2.01 2.91 -8.09
C GLY A 54 -3.24 3.34 -7.29
N THR A 55 -4.40 2.87 -7.70
CA THR A 55 -5.67 3.09 -6.98
C THR A 55 -6.41 1.78 -6.94
N GLU A 56 -6.71 1.33 -5.72
CA GLU A 56 -7.34 0.04 -5.47
C GLU A 56 -8.50 0.20 -4.48
N VAL A 57 -9.39 -0.79 -4.44
CA VAL A 57 -10.57 -0.79 -3.57
C VAL A 57 -10.44 -1.87 -2.52
N THR A 58 -10.77 -1.57 -1.27
CA THR A 58 -10.68 -2.55 -0.18
C THR A 58 -11.68 -3.69 -0.35
N ASP A 59 -11.19 -4.91 -0.12
CA ASP A 59 -11.98 -6.14 -0.15
C ASP A 59 -12.81 -6.34 1.14
N TYR A 60 -13.40 -7.53 1.29
CA TYR A 60 -14.21 -7.88 2.46
C TYR A 60 -13.41 -7.95 3.78
N ASN A 61 -12.08 -7.99 3.71
CA ASN A 61 -11.18 -7.91 4.86
C ASN A 61 -10.65 -6.49 5.09
N GLY A 62 -11.09 -5.51 4.31
CA GLY A 62 -10.59 -4.14 4.38
C GLY A 62 -9.22 -3.97 3.74
N GLN A 63 -8.81 -4.88 2.86
CA GLN A 63 -7.47 -4.91 2.26
C GLN A 63 -7.48 -4.45 0.81
N ALA A 64 -6.51 -3.63 0.44
CA ALA A 64 -6.21 -3.25 -0.93
C ALA A 64 -4.73 -3.56 -1.22
N THR A 65 -4.42 -4.20 -2.34
CA THR A 65 -3.05 -4.64 -2.66
C THR A 65 -2.53 -3.93 -3.89
N PHE A 66 -1.34 -3.35 -3.77
CA PHE A 66 -0.66 -2.63 -4.82
C PHE A 66 0.66 -3.31 -5.16
N THR A 67 0.88 -3.55 -6.46
CA THR A 67 2.09 -4.18 -6.99
C THR A 67 2.72 -3.29 -8.06
N TYR A 68 4.05 -3.12 -8.02
CA TYR A 68 4.80 -2.47 -9.09
C TYR A 68 6.13 -3.19 -9.36
N THR A 69 6.66 -3.07 -10.57
CA THR A 69 7.97 -3.61 -10.95
C THR A 69 9.07 -2.57 -10.70
N GLY A 70 10.11 -2.93 -9.94
CA GLY A 70 11.22 -2.03 -9.59
C GLY A 70 12.20 -1.81 -10.75
N LEU A 71 11.84 -0.98 -11.72
CA LEU A 71 12.62 -0.68 -12.94
C LEU A 71 13.54 0.55 -12.81
N GLY A 72 13.42 1.34 -11.74
CA GLY A 72 14.20 2.56 -11.49
C GLY A 72 15.68 2.34 -11.16
N GLY A 73 16.11 1.09 -10.96
CA GLY A 73 17.46 0.72 -10.54
C GLY A 73 17.59 0.47 -9.04
N PRO A 74 18.82 0.21 -8.54
CA PRO A 74 19.05 -0.07 -7.12
C PRO A 74 18.84 1.18 -6.25
N GLY A 75 18.18 1.01 -5.11
CA GLY A 75 17.96 2.04 -4.11
C GLY A 75 16.80 1.66 -3.18
N THR A 76 16.41 2.61 -2.34
CA THR A 76 15.27 2.46 -1.43
C THR A 76 14.12 3.32 -1.92
N ASP A 77 12.95 2.72 -2.05
CA ASP A 77 11.69 3.40 -2.30
C ASP A 77 10.96 3.67 -0.98
N GLU A 78 10.30 4.82 -0.88
CA GLU A 78 9.34 5.12 0.20
C GLU A 78 7.93 5.06 -0.40
N ILE A 79 7.06 4.23 0.17
CA ILE A 79 5.71 3.97 -0.33
C ILE A 79 4.70 4.49 0.69
N GLN A 80 3.72 5.25 0.21
CA GLN A 80 2.63 5.78 1.03
C GLN A 80 1.28 5.28 0.51
N ALA A 81 0.38 4.97 1.44
CA ALA A 81 -1.02 4.72 1.17
C ALA A 81 -1.90 5.82 1.81
N THR A 82 -2.93 6.27 1.12
CA THR A 82 -3.92 7.25 1.62
C THR A 82 -5.34 6.84 1.22
N TRP A 83 -6.34 7.40 1.90
CA TRP A 83 -7.76 7.20 1.59
C TRP A 83 -8.53 8.52 1.77
N SER A 84 -9.72 8.62 1.15
CA SER A 84 -10.59 9.80 1.20
C SER A 84 -12.02 9.45 1.53
#